data_AF-A0A1G0GV10-F1
#
_entry.id   AF-A0A1G0GV10-F1
#
_cell.length_a   1.000
_cell.length_b   1.000
_cell.length_c   1.000
_cell.angle_alpha   90.00
_cell.angle_beta   90.00
_cell.angle_gamma   90.00
#
_symmetry.space_group_name_H-M   'P 1'
#
loop_
_entity.id
_entity.type
_entity.pdbx_description
1 polymer ?
#
loop_
_entity_poly.entity_id
_entity_poly.type
_entity_poly.pdbx_seq_one_letter_code
_entity_poly.pdbx_strand_id
1 'polypeptide(L)'
;MQPRPRVVTYSHKNIEKWKAQLEKNEQKLKKQLTYIQVYHDNLAKRGDYKHAVLDAYSENLQRQSEVVQHWKTQVTNKQKSLEKSNQDLSRYIDEAQTFLTALGENPKIAFDRLRDNVLTSLTEYDNTHPIQDFKVRLCLYGLAEKLTTILTEQESHVEDELKSWRTKYIQLCGFIWDLYDQYVKSNVNLDVDLRERLAQLVQSTHVKWRRSLPSMRVDEDAQEQHQADSLSIGQTCFGQFVLFKNKSPILFHRTESDLDRAEKQDFHTALINLQAQAKVGDKTLCKYAKELAIAASEEISQQESDQFRQPEDRKPEYYVYTRMLRQAKELLAHPFSQEGEDFPDTRLDQFAQSACYVAGQPSHPKLKKFFGAAVGFIGAIIVAVSVMAAVASFGFSTPLSAFGIAVGTTLLWQAGSMIVAGSAALLGIGASMKLFASGAPHGVYEKADKFKQALVNVNQEHDEHKNVFGN
;
A
#
# COMPACT_ATOMS: atom_id res chain seq x y z
N MET A 1 14.22 13.58 -15.36
CA MET A 1 14.72 12.57 -14.40
C MET A 1 14.35 13.03 -13.00
N GLN A 2 13.55 12.26 -12.26
CA GLN A 2 13.20 12.62 -10.87
C GLN A 2 14.38 12.38 -9.92
N PRO A 3 14.52 13.16 -8.83
CA PRO A 3 15.63 13.02 -7.90
C PRO A 3 15.55 11.68 -7.17
N ARG A 4 16.69 10.96 -7.11
CA ARG A 4 16.79 9.75 -6.29
C ARG A 4 16.74 10.12 -4.80
N PRO A 5 16.17 9.26 -3.93
CA PRO A 5 16.16 9.49 -2.51
C PRO A 5 17.59 9.62 -2.00
N ARG A 6 17.83 10.63 -1.16
CA ARG A 6 19.15 10.87 -0.56
C ARG A 6 19.36 9.87 0.57
N VAL A 7 20.02 8.76 0.26
CA VAL A 7 20.37 7.76 1.28
C VAL A 7 21.64 8.18 2.01
N VAL A 8 21.51 8.39 3.32
CA VAL A 8 22.65 8.52 4.24
C VAL A 8 23.23 7.14 4.44
N THR A 9 24.47 6.94 3.98
CA THR A 9 25.17 5.66 4.11
C THR A 9 25.94 5.59 5.40
N TYR A 10 25.73 4.56 6.19
CA TYR A 10 26.47 4.32 7.42
C TYR A 10 27.74 3.53 7.10
N SER A 11 28.90 4.07 7.48
CA SER A 11 30.19 3.42 7.33
C SER A 11 31.20 4.07 8.28
N HIS A 12 32.23 3.34 8.70
CA HIS A 12 33.30 3.88 9.54
C HIS A 12 33.93 5.14 8.93
N LYS A 13 34.21 5.13 7.62
CA LYS A 13 34.72 6.30 6.91
C LYS A 13 33.81 7.53 7.02
N ASN A 14 32.49 7.33 6.99
CA ASN A 14 31.55 8.44 7.13
C ASN A 14 31.45 8.90 8.59
N ILE A 15 31.48 7.98 9.56
CA ILE A 15 31.54 8.31 10.99
C ILE A 15 32.77 9.18 11.28
N GLU A 16 33.96 8.79 10.82
CA GLU A 16 35.19 9.57 11.03
C GLU A 16 35.11 10.95 10.35
N LYS A 17 34.54 11.00 9.14
CA LYS A 17 34.28 12.29 8.48
C LYS A 17 33.32 13.18 9.28
N TRP A 18 32.29 12.59 9.90
CA TRP A 18 31.33 13.31 10.72
C TRP A 18 31.93 13.76 12.05
N LYS A 19 32.74 12.93 12.72
CA LYS A 19 33.51 13.30 13.92
C LYS A 19 34.47 14.46 13.63
N ALA A 20 35.25 14.39 12.55
CA ALA A 20 36.14 15.49 12.15
C ALA A 20 35.38 16.78 11.82
N GLN A 21 34.18 16.66 11.22
CA GLN A 21 33.32 17.80 10.96
C GLN A 21 32.72 18.39 12.24
N LEU A 22 32.35 17.54 13.19
CA LEU A 22 31.85 17.92 14.51
C LEU A 22 32.93 18.71 15.28
N GLU A 23 34.15 18.17 15.36
CA GLU A 23 35.29 18.83 16.00
C GLU A 23 35.59 20.19 15.34
N LYS A 24 35.58 20.25 14.00
CA LYS A 24 35.75 21.51 13.26
C LYS A 24 34.66 22.53 13.57
N ASN A 25 33.41 22.09 13.74
CA ASN A 25 32.30 22.96 14.09
C ASN A 25 32.44 23.48 15.54
N GLU A 26 32.82 22.61 16.48
CA GLU A 26 33.10 22.99 17.87
C GLU A 26 34.24 24.01 17.98
N GLN A 27 35.33 23.80 17.25
CA GLN A 27 36.44 24.76 17.18
C GLN A 27 36.00 26.12 16.61
N LYS A 28 35.14 26.12 15.57
CA LYS A 28 34.57 27.36 15.02
C LYS A 28 33.68 28.08 16.03
N LEU A 29 32.83 27.34 16.74
CA LEU A 29 31.93 27.88 17.75
C LEU A 29 32.73 28.49 18.91
N LYS A 30 33.77 27.80 19.39
CA LYS A 30 34.71 28.32 20.40
C LYS A 30 35.36 29.63 19.95
N LYS A 31 35.87 29.71 18.71
CA LYS A 31 36.45 30.96 18.15
C LYS A 31 35.45 32.11 18.08
N GLN A 32 34.21 31.83 17.68
CA GLN A 32 33.16 32.85 17.62
C GLN A 32 32.78 33.37 19.01
N LEU A 33 32.68 32.49 20.00
CA LEU A 33 32.44 32.88 21.40
C LEU A 33 33.57 33.75 21.93
N THR A 34 34.84 33.38 21.69
CA THR A 34 35.99 34.19 22.07
C THR A 34 35.97 35.57 21.41
N TYR A 35 35.61 35.66 20.13
CA TYR A 35 35.51 36.95 19.43
C TYR A 35 34.41 37.84 20.02
N ILE A 36 33.23 37.29 20.31
CA ILE A 36 32.14 38.02 20.98
C ILE A 36 32.61 38.54 22.34
N GLN A 37 33.29 37.70 23.13
CA GLN A 37 33.74 38.05 24.47
C GLN A 37 34.78 39.19 24.43
N VAL A 38 35.80 39.09 23.57
CA VAL A 38 36.81 40.15 23.38
C VAL A 38 36.16 41.46 22.93
N TYR A 39 35.18 41.39 22.02
CA TYR A 39 34.49 42.58 21.55
C TYR A 39 33.63 43.23 22.64
N HIS A 40 32.93 42.42 23.44
CA HIS A 40 32.16 42.89 24.59
C HIS A 40 33.06 43.56 25.65
N ASP A 41 34.20 42.96 25.97
CA ASP A 41 35.17 43.51 26.93
C ASP A 41 35.75 44.85 26.45
N ASN A 42 36.00 44.98 25.14
CA ASN A 42 36.49 46.24 24.55
C ASN A 42 35.44 47.35 24.57
N LEU A 43 34.15 47.02 24.39
CA LEU A 43 33.06 47.99 24.51
C LEU A 43 32.90 48.46 25.96
N ALA A 44 32.95 47.54 26.93
CA ALA A 44 32.89 47.88 28.36
C ALA A 44 34.02 48.85 28.73
N LYS A 45 35.26 48.54 28.35
CA LYS A 45 36.42 49.43 28.58
C LYS A 45 36.27 50.81 27.95
N ARG A 46 35.62 50.94 26.79
CA ARG A 46 35.38 52.24 26.14
C ARG A 46 34.24 53.03 26.80
N GLY A 47 33.27 52.34 27.38
CA GLY A 47 32.19 52.94 28.18
C GLY A 47 32.72 53.69 29.40
N ASP A 48 33.81 53.21 30.01
CA ASP A 48 34.40 53.82 31.21
C ASP A 48 35.18 55.13 30.95
N TYR A 49 35.56 55.41 29.68
CA TYR A 49 36.27 56.65 29.30
C TYR A 49 35.34 57.84 29.00
N LYS A 50 34.03 57.74 29.29
CA LYS A 50 32.99 58.70 28.90
C LYS A 50 32.64 59.72 29.99
N HIS A 51 33.36 60.85 30.03
CA HIS A 51 32.83 62.07 30.67
C HIS A 51 33.11 63.40 29.95
N ALA A 52 33.71 63.45 28.75
CA ALA A 52 34.19 64.73 28.19
C ALA A 52 33.61 65.20 26.83
N VAL A 53 32.84 64.43 26.06
CA VAL A 53 32.28 64.88 24.76
C VAL A 53 30.92 64.21 24.53
N LEU A 54 29.81 64.95 24.57
CA LEU A 54 28.49 64.34 24.83
C LEU A 54 27.56 64.10 23.62
N ASP A 55 27.56 64.91 22.56
CA ASP A 55 26.52 64.79 21.50
C ASP A 55 26.97 64.08 20.22
N ALA A 56 28.01 64.55 19.52
CA ALA A 56 28.56 63.82 18.35
C ALA A 56 29.06 62.41 18.73
N TYR A 57 29.39 62.22 20.00
CA TYR A 57 29.82 60.95 20.55
C TYR A 57 28.64 60.03 20.90
N SER A 58 27.45 60.55 21.21
CA SER A 58 26.26 59.73 21.46
C SER A 58 25.73 59.10 20.18
N GLU A 59 25.66 59.85 19.07
CA GLU A 59 25.25 59.32 17.75
C GLU A 59 26.23 58.24 17.24
N ASN A 60 27.54 58.45 17.40
CA ASN A 60 28.54 57.46 17.02
C ASN A 60 28.44 56.20 17.90
N LEU A 61 28.21 56.36 19.22
CA LEU A 61 27.96 55.21 20.11
C LEU A 61 26.70 54.44 19.70
N GLN A 62 25.64 55.13 19.30
CA GLN A 62 24.39 54.50 18.88
C GLN A 62 24.58 53.72 17.58
N ARG A 63 25.23 54.30 16.56
CA ARG A 63 25.58 53.57 15.32
C ARG A 63 26.47 52.37 15.61
N GLN A 64 27.45 52.51 16.50
CA GLN A 64 28.27 51.37 16.93
C GLN A 64 27.43 50.31 17.62
N SER A 65 26.53 50.69 18.52
CA SER A 65 25.60 49.78 19.20
C SER A 65 24.71 49.02 18.20
N GLU A 66 24.14 49.70 17.20
CA GLU A 66 23.34 49.07 16.15
C GLU A 66 24.14 48.04 15.34
N VAL A 67 25.38 48.40 14.96
CA VAL A 67 26.32 47.47 14.31
C VAL A 67 26.62 46.28 15.21
N VAL A 68 26.86 46.50 16.52
CA VAL A 68 27.09 45.43 17.51
C VAL A 68 25.88 44.49 17.59
N GLN A 69 24.65 45.04 17.68
CA GLN A 69 23.44 44.23 17.77
C GLN A 69 23.19 43.43 16.49
N HIS A 70 23.47 44.02 15.32
CA HIS A 70 23.40 43.32 14.04
C HIS A 70 24.39 42.15 13.99
N TRP A 71 25.66 42.39 14.34
CA TRP A 71 26.68 41.34 14.42
C TRP A 71 26.32 40.26 15.43
N LYS A 72 25.85 40.63 16.61
CA LYS A 72 25.39 39.70 17.65
C LYS A 72 24.29 38.79 17.11
N THR A 73 23.30 39.37 16.43
CA THR A 73 22.21 38.61 15.80
C THR A 73 22.73 37.63 14.73
N GLN A 74 23.63 38.08 13.85
CA GLN A 74 24.23 37.19 12.84
C GLN A 74 25.01 36.03 13.47
N VAL A 75 25.81 36.31 14.51
CA VAL A 75 26.59 35.27 15.17
C VAL A 75 25.68 34.31 15.93
N THR A 76 24.66 34.80 16.64
CA THR A 76 23.66 33.94 17.29
C THR A 76 22.93 33.04 16.29
N ASN A 77 22.56 33.55 15.11
CA ASN A 77 21.92 32.74 14.07
C ASN A 77 22.87 31.66 13.52
N LYS A 78 24.15 32.00 13.28
CA LYS A 78 25.18 31.04 12.87
C LYS A 78 25.43 29.99 13.95
N GLN A 79 25.45 30.40 15.23
CA GLN A 79 25.60 29.53 16.37
C GLN A 79 24.46 28.52 16.44
N LYS A 80 23.20 28.98 16.39
CA LYS A 80 22.02 28.08 16.36
C LYS A 80 22.07 27.09 15.20
N SER A 81 22.48 27.55 14.01
CA SER A 81 22.63 26.67 12.84
C SER A 81 23.73 25.62 13.02
N LEU A 82 24.85 25.98 13.66
CA LEU A 82 25.95 25.05 13.95
C LEU A 82 25.57 24.07 15.05
N GLU A 83 24.91 24.53 16.11
CA GLU A 83 24.40 23.69 17.20
C GLU A 83 23.43 22.64 16.66
N LYS A 84 22.46 23.05 15.83
CA LYS A 84 21.56 22.11 15.14
C LYS A 84 22.31 21.10 14.28
N SER A 85 23.29 21.57 13.50
CA SER A 85 24.12 20.69 12.68
C SER A 85 24.93 19.69 13.53
N ASN A 86 25.42 20.10 14.71
CA ASN A 86 26.17 19.24 15.62
C ASN A 86 25.24 18.19 16.26
N GLN A 87 24.04 18.58 16.67
CA GLN A 87 23.02 17.66 17.17
C GLN A 87 22.65 16.61 16.11
N ASP A 88 22.42 17.03 14.87
CA ASP A 88 22.13 16.12 13.76
C ASP A 88 23.30 15.16 13.49
N LEU A 89 24.54 15.66 13.49
CA LEU A 89 25.75 14.83 13.29
C LEU A 89 25.95 13.82 14.42
N SER A 90 25.76 14.21 15.68
CA SER A 90 25.85 13.32 16.84
C SER A 90 24.83 12.18 16.70
N ARG A 91 23.57 12.52 16.42
CA ARG A 91 22.52 11.52 16.19
C ARG A 91 22.89 10.55 15.06
N TYR A 92 23.41 11.05 13.93
CA TYR A 92 23.82 10.18 12.82
C TYR A 92 25.01 9.27 13.17
N ILE A 93 25.92 9.71 14.03
CA ILE A 93 27.03 8.88 14.50
C ILE A 93 26.48 7.74 15.37
N ASP A 94 25.62 8.05 16.33
CA ASP A 94 25.04 7.07 17.26
C ASP A 94 24.18 6.03 16.53
N GLU A 95 23.33 6.49 15.60
CA GLU A 95 22.53 5.62 14.73
C GLU A 95 23.40 4.74 13.84
N ALA A 96 24.47 5.30 13.26
CA ALA A 96 25.38 4.54 12.40
C ALA A 96 26.15 3.47 13.17
N GLN A 97 26.60 3.78 14.40
CA GLN A 97 27.26 2.80 15.26
C GLN A 97 26.29 1.68 15.65
N THR A 98 25.10 2.04 16.12
CA THR A 98 24.06 1.07 16.49
C THR A 98 23.72 0.14 15.32
N PHE A 99 23.57 0.70 14.13
CA PHE A 99 23.28 -0.05 12.90
C PHE A 99 24.42 -1.00 12.50
N LEU A 100 25.67 -0.52 12.51
CA LEU A 100 26.83 -1.32 12.12
C LEU A 100 27.07 -2.45 13.14
N THR A 101 26.91 -2.19 14.43
CA THR A 101 26.97 -3.21 15.49
C THR A 101 25.86 -4.24 15.31
N ALA A 102 24.62 -3.82 15.04
CA ALA A 102 23.53 -4.75 14.78
C ALA A 102 23.81 -5.65 13.56
N LEU A 103 24.33 -5.10 12.45
CA LEU A 103 24.73 -5.91 11.29
C LEU A 103 25.92 -6.83 11.56
N GLY A 104 26.83 -6.43 12.45
CA GLY A 104 27.99 -7.22 12.86
C GLY A 104 27.63 -8.39 13.75
N GLU A 105 26.95 -8.12 14.85
CA GLU A 105 26.75 -9.08 15.93
C GLU A 105 25.44 -9.86 15.79
N ASN A 106 24.37 -9.21 15.32
CA ASN A 106 23.06 -9.83 15.18
C ASN A 106 22.29 -9.32 13.95
N PRO A 107 22.75 -9.66 12.73
CA PRO A 107 22.16 -9.20 11.48
C PRO A 107 20.69 -9.61 11.30
N LYS A 108 20.23 -10.65 12.02
CA LYS A 108 18.83 -11.05 12.07
C LYS A 108 17.94 -9.93 12.64
N ILE A 109 18.35 -9.26 13.73
CA ILE A 109 17.59 -8.15 14.29
C ILE A 109 17.45 -7.00 13.29
N ALA A 110 18.53 -6.68 12.57
CA ALA A 110 18.50 -5.65 11.53
C ALA A 110 17.56 -6.04 10.38
N PHE A 111 17.56 -7.32 9.98
CA PHE A 111 16.63 -7.86 8.99
C PHE A 111 15.17 -7.79 9.45
N ASP A 112 14.87 -8.33 10.63
CA ASP A 112 13.50 -8.38 11.17
C ASP A 112 12.93 -6.96 11.31
N ARG A 113 13.71 -6.01 11.86
CA ARG A 113 13.30 -4.62 11.98
C ARG A 113 12.98 -3.98 10.62
N LEU A 114 13.82 -4.23 9.60
CA LEU A 114 13.58 -3.69 8.26
C LEU A 114 12.36 -4.34 7.61
N ARG A 115 12.20 -5.66 7.74
CA ARG A 115 11.05 -6.42 7.22
C ARG A 115 9.75 -5.90 7.83
N ASP A 116 9.72 -5.73 9.15
CA ASP A 116 8.51 -5.31 9.87
C ASP A 116 8.17 -3.86 9.52
N ASN A 117 9.16 -2.99 9.31
CA ASN A 117 8.95 -1.64 8.81
C ASN A 117 8.35 -1.64 7.39
N VAL A 118 8.86 -2.49 6.48
CA VAL A 118 8.30 -2.65 5.12
C VAL A 118 6.86 -3.14 5.18
N LEU A 119 6.58 -4.19 5.96
CA LEU A 119 5.23 -4.74 6.11
C LEU A 119 4.28 -3.70 6.68
N THR A 120 4.65 -3.05 7.77
CA THR A 120 3.81 -2.04 8.44
C THR A 120 3.52 -0.88 7.50
N SER A 121 4.56 -0.25 6.93
CA SER A 121 4.41 0.94 6.08
C SER A 121 3.57 0.68 4.83
N LEU A 122 3.74 -0.47 4.17
CA LEU A 122 3.02 -0.81 2.96
C LEU A 122 1.63 -1.40 3.23
N THR A 123 1.42 -2.08 4.36
CA THR A 123 0.09 -2.53 4.78
C THR A 123 -0.78 -1.36 5.22
N GLU A 124 -0.22 -0.38 5.93
CA GLU A 124 -0.91 0.88 6.24
C GLU A 124 -1.34 1.62 4.98
N TYR A 125 -0.44 1.71 3.99
CA TYR A 125 -0.77 2.29 2.69
C TYR A 125 -1.91 1.52 2.03
N ASP A 126 -1.81 0.18 1.96
CA ASP A 126 -2.85 -0.67 1.39
C ASP A 126 -4.18 -0.39 2.12
N ASN A 127 -4.19 -0.40 3.45
CA ASN A 127 -5.36 -0.16 4.29
C ASN A 127 -6.03 1.20 4.09
N THR A 128 -5.25 2.25 3.84
CA THR A 128 -5.75 3.62 3.64
C THR A 128 -6.14 3.93 2.19
N HIS A 129 -5.70 3.11 1.23
CA HIS A 129 -5.97 3.26 -0.20
C HIS A 129 -6.73 2.05 -0.73
N PRO A 130 -8.06 1.96 -0.49
CA PRO A 130 -8.88 0.83 -0.92
C PRO A 130 -8.97 0.68 -2.44
N ILE A 131 -8.72 1.77 -3.17
CA ILE A 131 -8.74 1.82 -4.62
C ILE A 131 -7.33 2.15 -5.07
N GLN A 132 -6.76 1.23 -5.84
CA GLN A 132 -5.37 1.34 -6.27
C GLN A 132 -5.27 1.19 -7.77
N ASP A 133 -4.43 2.02 -8.36
CA ASP A 133 -4.02 1.83 -9.75
C ASP A 133 -3.44 0.42 -9.94
N PHE A 134 -3.68 -0.15 -11.11
CA PHE A 134 -3.16 -1.46 -11.48
C PHE A 134 -1.64 -1.60 -11.21
N LYS A 135 -0.84 -0.58 -11.48
CA LYS A 135 0.61 -0.59 -11.25
C LYS A 135 0.97 -0.60 -9.77
N VAL A 136 0.18 0.08 -8.93
CA VAL A 136 0.33 0.03 -7.46
C VAL A 136 0.06 -1.40 -6.99
N ARG A 137 -1.05 -1.99 -7.43
CA ARG A 137 -1.41 -3.38 -7.08
C ARG A 137 -0.35 -4.36 -7.53
N LEU A 138 0.16 -4.24 -8.76
CA LEU A 138 1.24 -5.09 -9.27
C LEU A 138 2.51 -5.01 -8.41
N CYS A 139 2.84 -3.80 -7.94
CA CYS A 139 3.99 -3.55 -7.08
C CYS A 139 3.84 -4.24 -5.71
N LEU A 140 2.67 -4.06 -5.08
CA LEU A 140 2.38 -4.51 -3.72
C LEU A 140 1.92 -5.97 -3.64
N TYR A 141 1.44 -6.56 -4.74
CA TYR A 141 0.91 -7.92 -4.73
C TYR A 141 1.94 -8.92 -4.22
N GLY A 142 1.50 -9.80 -3.31
CA GLY A 142 2.33 -10.87 -2.75
C GLY A 142 3.52 -10.34 -1.94
N LEU A 143 3.42 -9.12 -1.37
CA LEU A 143 4.49 -8.54 -0.54
C LEU A 143 4.94 -9.49 0.57
N ALA A 144 3.99 -10.05 1.33
CA ALA A 144 4.28 -10.99 2.41
C ALA A 144 4.98 -12.27 1.90
N GLU A 145 4.55 -12.80 0.75
CA GLU A 145 5.16 -13.96 0.10
C GLU A 145 6.60 -13.65 -0.32
N LYS A 146 6.83 -12.53 -1.02
CA LYS A 146 8.16 -12.07 -1.46
C LYS A 146 9.12 -11.91 -0.28
N LEU A 147 8.65 -11.33 0.83
CA LEU A 147 9.45 -11.18 2.06
C LEU A 147 9.73 -12.52 2.73
N THR A 148 8.75 -13.43 2.75
CA THR A 148 8.93 -14.79 3.26
C THR A 148 9.94 -15.56 2.42
N THR A 149 9.92 -15.42 1.09
CA THR A 149 10.91 -16.06 0.21
C THR A 149 12.34 -15.60 0.52
N ILE A 150 12.56 -14.30 0.79
CA ILE A 150 13.89 -13.80 1.21
C ILE A 150 14.31 -14.45 2.55
N LEU A 151 13.36 -14.63 3.48
CA LEU A 151 13.63 -15.24 4.78
C LEU A 151 13.98 -16.73 4.66
N THR A 152 13.26 -17.48 3.83
CA THR A 152 13.36 -18.95 3.71
C THR A 152 14.43 -19.40 2.73
N GLU A 153 14.95 -18.52 1.88
CA GLU A 153 16.04 -18.84 0.96
C GLU A 153 17.23 -19.42 1.74
N GLN A 154 17.48 -20.71 1.56
CA GLN A 154 18.64 -21.39 2.09
C GLN A 154 19.78 -21.27 1.10
N GLU A 155 20.87 -20.63 1.52
CA GLU A 155 22.13 -20.74 0.79
C GLU A 155 22.72 -22.11 1.12
N SER A 156 22.60 -23.06 0.20
CA SER A 156 22.93 -24.48 0.36
C SER A 156 24.38 -24.79 0.77
N HIS A 157 25.23 -23.77 0.98
CA HIS A 157 26.66 -23.91 1.23
C HIS A 157 27.24 -22.88 2.22
N VAL A 158 26.40 -22.19 3.02
CA VAL A 158 26.92 -21.19 3.98
C VAL A 158 26.94 -21.76 5.39
N GLU A 159 28.14 -22.15 5.84
CA GLU A 159 28.40 -22.58 7.23
C GLU A 159 28.30 -21.42 8.24
N ASP A 160 28.32 -20.16 7.77
CA ASP A 160 28.30 -18.96 8.60
C ASP A 160 26.90 -18.32 8.67
N GLU A 161 26.21 -18.52 9.79
CA GLU A 161 24.89 -17.96 10.05
C GLU A 161 24.84 -16.43 9.94
N LEU A 162 25.88 -15.72 10.43
CA LEU A 162 25.93 -14.26 10.36
C LEU A 162 26.01 -13.78 8.92
N LYS A 163 26.84 -14.43 8.11
CA LYS A 163 26.94 -14.13 6.68
C LYS A 163 25.63 -14.38 5.95
N SER A 164 24.94 -15.48 6.24
CA SER A 164 23.63 -15.78 5.65
C SER A 164 22.60 -14.67 5.95
N TRP A 165 22.49 -14.24 7.21
CA TRP A 165 21.57 -13.16 7.59
C TRP A 165 21.94 -11.81 6.97
N ARG A 166 23.23 -11.49 6.84
CA ARG A 166 23.67 -10.28 6.13
C ARG A 166 23.30 -10.36 4.64
N THR A 167 23.37 -11.53 4.02
CA THR A 167 22.90 -11.76 2.65
C THR A 167 21.39 -11.53 2.53
N LYS A 168 20.60 -12.06 3.46
CA LYS A 168 19.15 -11.80 3.48
C LYS A 168 18.83 -10.31 3.67
N TYR A 169 19.57 -9.62 4.56
CA TYR A 169 19.45 -8.18 4.76
C TYR A 169 19.76 -7.38 3.48
N ILE A 170 20.85 -7.69 2.78
CA ILE A 170 21.20 -6.97 1.55
C ILE A 170 20.22 -7.28 0.41
N GLN A 171 19.69 -8.50 0.34
CA GLN A 171 18.61 -8.88 -0.59
C GLN A 171 17.33 -8.09 -0.31
N LEU A 172 16.94 -7.94 0.97
CA LEU A 172 15.81 -7.11 1.38
C LEU A 172 16.01 -5.64 1.03
N CYS A 173 17.22 -5.08 1.27
CA CYS A 173 17.55 -3.73 0.83
C CYS A 173 17.37 -3.61 -0.70
N GLY A 174 17.80 -4.63 -1.44
CA GLY A 174 17.68 -4.61 -2.88
C GLY A 174 16.24 -4.72 -3.37
N PHE A 175 15.42 -5.52 -2.70
CA PHE A 175 13.99 -5.59 -2.94
C PHE A 175 13.30 -4.23 -2.78
N ILE A 176 13.60 -3.50 -1.70
CA ILE A 176 13.03 -2.16 -1.45
C ILE A 176 13.43 -1.17 -2.56
N TRP A 177 14.70 -1.21 -3.00
CA TRP A 177 15.15 -0.38 -4.12
C TRP A 177 14.47 -0.75 -5.44
N ASP A 178 14.26 -2.04 -5.71
CA ASP A 178 13.57 -2.52 -6.90
C ASP A 178 12.10 -2.08 -6.90
N LEU A 179 11.40 -2.15 -5.75
CA LEU A 179 10.04 -1.61 -5.59
C LEU A 179 10.00 -0.11 -5.89
N TYR A 180 10.90 0.67 -5.29
CA TYR A 180 10.97 2.12 -5.52
C TYR A 180 11.23 2.44 -7.00
N ASP A 181 12.20 1.75 -7.62
CA ASP A 181 12.59 2.00 -9.00
C ASP A 181 11.50 1.60 -10.00
N GLN A 182 10.85 0.44 -9.81
CA GLN A 182 9.70 0.03 -10.60
C GLN A 182 8.55 1.01 -10.46
N TYR A 183 8.20 1.39 -9.22
CA TYR A 183 7.10 2.30 -8.96
C TYR A 183 7.34 3.69 -9.60
N VAL A 184 8.54 4.25 -9.45
CA VAL A 184 8.87 5.59 -9.96
C VAL A 184 9.03 5.61 -11.48
N LYS A 185 9.53 4.53 -12.09
CA LYS A 185 9.71 4.46 -13.55
C LYS A 185 8.43 4.15 -14.30
N SER A 186 7.56 3.33 -13.73
CA SER A 186 6.39 2.79 -14.43
C SER A 186 5.13 3.65 -14.29
N ASN A 187 5.10 4.63 -13.39
CA ASN A 187 3.91 5.43 -13.12
C ASN A 187 4.04 6.87 -13.62
N VAL A 188 3.14 7.23 -14.55
CA VAL A 188 2.97 8.61 -15.03
C VAL A 188 2.25 9.47 -13.97
N ASN A 189 1.31 8.86 -13.25
CA ASN A 189 0.59 9.47 -12.13
C ASN A 189 1.09 8.85 -10.82
N LEU A 190 2.14 9.45 -10.25
CA LEU A 190 2.72 8.96 -8.99
C LEU A 190 1.82 9.33 -7.82
N ASP A 191 1.35 8.32 -7.10
CA ASP A 191 0.80 8.51 -5.77
C ASP A 191 1.90 9.05 -4.86
N VAL A 192 1.64 10.22 -4.28
CA VAL A 192 2.62 10.94 -3.46
C VAL A 192 2.89 10.20 -2.16
N ASP A 193 1.86 9.62 -1.53
CA ASP A 193 1.99 8.92 -0.26
C ASP A 193 2.82 7.64 -0.44
N LEU A 194 2.48 6.80 -1.43
CA LEU A 194 3.27 5.59 -1.69
C LEU A 194 4.72 5.90 -2.01
N ARG A 195 4.96 6.94 -2.82
CA ARG A 195 6.31 7.36 -3.18
C ARG A 195 7.10 7.81 -1.95
N GLU A 196 6.49 8.58 -1.06
CA GLU A 196 7.13 9.05 0.16
C GLU A 196 7.45 7.90 1.11
N ARG A 197 6.52 6.96 1.30
CA ARG A 197 6.74 5.73 2.07
C ARG A 197 7.89 4.90 1.50
N LEU A 198 7.89 4.64 0.19
CA LEU A 198 8.99 3.91 -0.46
C LEU A 198 10.33 4.67 -0.35
N ALA A 199 10.33 5.99 -0.48
CA ALA A 199 11.53 6.80 -0.31
C ALA A 199 12.08 6.76 1.12
N GLN A 200 11.20 6.74 2.13
CA GLN A 200 11.57 6.57 3.54
C GLN A 200 12.12 5.16 3.81
N LEU A 201 11.49 4.12 3.27
CA LEU A 201 11.99 2.75 3.35
C LEU A 201 13.39 2.64 2.74
N VAL A 202 13.60 3.18 1.54
CA VAL A 202 14.93 3.23 0.91
C VAL A 202 15.96 3.95 1.79
N GLN A 203 15.59 5.06 2.43
CA GLN A 203 16.47 5.80 3.34
C GLN A 203 16.84 4.97 4.58
N SER A 204 15.88 4.24 5.16
CA SER A 204 16.10 3.38 6.34
C SER A 204 17.03 2.19 6.08
N THR A 205 17.30 1.84 4.82
CA THR A 205 18.23 0.75 4.50
C THR A 205 19.69 1.12 4.80
N HIS A 206 20.02 2.42 4.75
CA HIS A 206 21.39 2.96 4.78
C HIS A 206 22.35 2.37 3.71
N VAL A 207 21.83 1.63 2.73
CA VAL A 207 22.59 0.95 1.68
C VAL A 207 22.23 1.54 0.32
N LYS A 208 23.24 1.95 -0.44
CA LYS A 208 23.04 2.43 -1.82
C LYS A 208 22.91 1.23 -2.77
N TRP A 209 21.99 1.33 -3.72
CA TRP A 209 21.70 0.30 -4.73
C TRP A 209 22.94 -0.38 -5.36
N ARG A 210 23.94 0.41 -5.78
CA ARG A 210 25.17 -0.08 -6.43
C ARG A 210 26.36 -0.24 -5.48
N ARG A 211 26.12 -0.41 -4.18
CA ARG A 211 27.17 -0.65 -3.18
C ARG A 211 26.90 -1.94 -2.43
N SER A 212 27.97 -2.56 -1.95
CA SER A 212 27.91 -3.65 -0.98
C SER A 212 27.50 -3.12 0.40
N LEU A 213 27.34 -4.03 1.35
CA LEU A 213 27.29 -3.63 2.76
C LEU A 213 28.56 -2.84 3.14
N PRO A 214 28.45 -1.90 4.08
CA PRO A 214 29.60 -1.17 4.59
C PRO A 214 30.61 -2.14 5.18
N SER A 215 31.90 -1.97 4.90
CA SER A 215 32.93 -2.72 5.62
C SER A 215 33.08 -2.18 7.05
N MET A 216 33.13 -3.08 8.02
CA MET A 216 33.71 -2.77 9.32
C MET A 216 35.23 -2.84 9.13
N ARG A 217 35.94 -1.77 9.45
CA ARG A 217 37.38 -1.84 9.55
C ARG A 217 37.66 -2.28 10.98
N VAL A 218 38.30 -3.43 11.15
CA VAL A 218 39.02 -3.73 12.39
C VAL A 218 40.26 -2.84 12.36
N ASP A 219 40.55 -2.18 13.47
CA ASP A 219 41.54 -1.11 13.56
C ASP A 219 42.91 -1.49 12.96
N GLU A 220 43.54 -0.51 12.32
CA GLU A 220 44.79 -0.63 11.53
C GLU A 220 46.03 -1.05 12.34
N ASP A 221 45.92 -1.17 13.67
CA ASP A 221 47.04 -1.56 14.53
C ASP A 221 47.13 -3.08 14.78
N ALA A 222 46.19 -3.88 14.25
CA ALA A 222 46.31 -5.33 14.22
C ALA A 222 47.13 -5.79 12.99
N GLN A 223 48.46 -5.60 13.06
CA GLN A 223 49.41 -6.29 12.19
C GLN A 223 49.30 -7.81 12.42
N GLU A 224 48.60 -8.51 11.54
CA GLU A 224 49.04 -9.71 10.79
C GLU A 224 47.83 -10.52 10.28
N GLN A 225 47.75 -10.58 8.94
CA GLN A 225 47.23 -11.66 8.09
C GLN A 225 45.97 -12.44 8.50
N HIS A 226 44.94 -12.25 7.66
CA HIS A 226 43.76 -13.13 7.43
C HIS A 226 42.56 -13.04 8.38
N GLN A 227 42.01 -11.85 8.61
CA GLN A 227 40.58 -11.74 8.94
C GLN A 227 39.87 -10.76 8.01
N ALA A 228 39.10 -11.36 7.12
CA ALA A 228 38.32 -10.73 6.07
C ALA A 228 37.44 -9.58 6.60
N ASP A 229 37.41 -8.49 5.84
CA ASP A 229 36.22 -7.73 5.43
C ASP A 229 34.92 -8.12 6.19
N SER A 230 34.80 -7.78 7.47
CA SER A 230 33.98 -8.58 8.42
C SER A 230 32.47 -8.55 8.18
N LEU A 231 31.98 -7.59 7.38
CA LEU A 231 30.59 -7.44 6.96
C LEU A 231 30.38 -7.65 5.45
N SER A 232 31.46 -7.79 4.69
CA SER A 232 31.41 -7.82 3.24
C SER A 232 30.93 -9.18 2.73
N ILE A 233 29.94 -9.14 1.85
CA ILE A 233 29.41 -10.33 1.17
C ILE A 233 30.06 -10.46 -0.22
N GLY A 234 30.98 -9.54 -0.58
CA GLY A 234 31.68 -9.54 -1.87
C GLY A 234 30.81 -9.14 -3.07
N GLN A 235 29.54 -8.76 -2.86
CA GLN A 235 28.61 -8.35 -3.92
C GLN A 235 27.83 -7.08 -3.55
N THR A 236 27.38 -6.36 -4.58
CA THR A 236 26.53 -5.18 -4.41
C THR A 236 25.10 -5.57 -4.06
N CYS A 237 24.37 -4.65 -3.43
CA CYS A 237 22.94 -4.78 -3.15
C CYS A 237 22.13 -5.14 -4.41
N PHE A 238 22.38 -4.42 -5.51
CA PHE A 238 21.81 -4.77 -6.82
C PHE A 238 22.18 -6.20 -7.26
N GLY A 239 23.45 -6.57 -7.21
CA GLY A 239 23.91 -7.90 -7.65
C GLY A 239 23.25 -9.03 -6.87
N GLN A 240 23.24 -8.93 -5.54
CA GLN A 240 22.63 -9.92 -4.66
C GLN A 240 21.13 -10.06 -4.90
N PHE A 241 20.42 -8.94 -5.01
CA PHE A 241 19.00 -8.99 -5.25
C PHE A 241 18.65 -9.49 -6.66
N VAL A 242 19.42 -9.15 -7.69
CA VAL A 242 19.20 -9.69 -9.05
C VAL A 242 19.39 -11.20 -9.08
N LEU A 243 20.44 -11.73 -8.42
CA LEU A 243 20.65 -13.17 -8.32
C LEU A 243 19.48 -13.85 -7.62
N PHE A 244 19.03 -13.30 -6.49
CA PHE A 244 17.87 -13.79 -5.75
C PHE A 244 16.58 -13.73 -6.58
N LYS A 245 16.31 -12.59 -7.23
CA LYS A 245 15.16 -12.35 -8.11
C LYS A 245 15.08 -13.39 -9.23
N ASN A 246 16.22 -13.72 -9.83
CA ASN A 246 16.31 -14.72 -10.90
C ASN A 246 16.08 -16.16 -10.43
N LYS A 247 16.25 -16.47 -9.15
CA LYS A 247 15.90 -17.79 -8.59
C LYS A 247 14.39 -17.98 -8.43
N SER A 248 13.65 -16.89 -8.21
CA SER A 248 12.20 -16.90 -7.98
C SER A 248 11.44 -16.03 -8.99
N PRO A 249 11.56 -16.27 -10.31
CA PRO A 249 11.04 -15.34 -11.31
C PRO A 249 9.51 -15.18 -11.25
N ILE A 250 8.80 -16.24 -10.88
CA ILE A 250 7.32 -16.25 -10.75
C ILE A 250 6.83 -15.19 -9.76
N LEU A 251 7.60 -14.90 -8.70
CA LEU A 251 7.20 -13.94 -7.67
C LEU A 251 7.54 -12.49 -8.04
N PHE A 252 8.63 -12.26 -8.76
CA PHE A 252 9.19 -10.92 -9.00
C PHE A 252 9.05 -10.41 -10.44
N HIS A 253 8.67 -11.26 -11.40
CA HIS A 253 8.43 -10.90 -12.80
C HIS A 253 6.96 -11.11 -13.19
N ARG A 254 6.03 -10.69 -12.34
CA ARG A 254 4.60 -10.77 -12.66
C ARG A 254 4.23 -9.80 -13.77
N THR A 255 3.55 -10.33 -14.78
CA THR A 255 2.92 -9.54 -15.84
C THR A 255 1.56 -9.05 -15.39
N GLU A 256 0.93 -8.19 -16.21
CA GLU A 256 -0.44 -7.75 -15.92
C GLU A 256 -1.43 -8.92 -15.92
N SER A 257 -1.25 -9.88 -16.83
CA SER A 257 -2.07 -11.09 -16.90
C SER A 257 -1.87 -12.03 -15.71
N ASP A 258 -0.68 -12.06 -15.13
CA ASP A 258 -0.42 -12.89 -13.93
C ASP A 258 -1.12 -12.29 -12.72
N LEU A 259 -1.14 -10.96 -12.60
CA LEU A 259 -1.87 -10.28 -11.54
C LEU A 259 -3.38 -10.52 -11.65
N ASP A 260 -3.96 -10.33 -12.84
CA ASP A 260 -5.38 -10.54 -13.08
C ASP A 260 -5.83 -11.96 -12.72
N ARG A 261 -5.07 -12.98 -13.16
CA ARG A 261 -5.31 -14.37 -12.81
C ARG A 261 -5.25 -14.62 -11.31
N ALA A 262 -4.24 -14.04 -10.64
CA ALA A 262 -4.03 -14.23 -9.21
C ALA A 262 -5.12 -13.55 -8.39
N GLU A 263 -5.54 -12.34 -8.76
CA GLU A 263 -6.64 -11.63 -8.10
C GLU A 263 -7.98 -12.34 -8.29
N LYS A 264 -8.23 -12.91 -9.47
CA LYS A 264 -9.41 -13.76 -9.70
C LYS A 264 -9.42 -14.98 -8.80
N GLN A 265 -8.28 -15.65 -8.65
CA GLN A 265 -8.16 -16.79 -7.73
C GLN A 265 -8.39 -16.35 -6.28
N ASP A 266 -7.77 -15.26 -5.86
CA ASP A 266 -7.93 -14.66 -4.53
C ASP A 266 -9.38 -14.30 -4.23
N PHE A 267 -10.11 -13.77 -5.21
CA PHE A 267 -11.54 -13.48 -5.12
C PHE A 267 -12.35 -14.75 -4.83
N HIS A 268 -12.13 -15.81 -5.61
CA HIS A 268 -12.82 -17.09 -5.38
C HIS A 268 -12.48 -17.69 -4.02
N THR A 269 -11.21 -17.62 -3.60
CA THR A 269 -10.80 -18.05 -2.26
C THR A 269 -11.47 -17.21 -1.16
N ALA A 270 -11.59 -15.90 -1.33
CA ALA A 270 -12.28 -15.02 -0.39
C ALA A 270 -13.78 -15.36 -0.27
N LEU A 271 -14.46 -15.65 -1.38
CA LEU A 271 -15.85 -16.12 -1.38
C LEU A 271 -16.03 -17.41 -0.58
N ILE A 272 -15.23 -18.44 -0.89
CA ILE A 272 -15.29 -19.73 -0.20
C ILE A 272 -15.06 -19.55 1.30
N ASN A 273 -14.05 -18.75 1.67
CA ASN A 273 -13.71 -18.49 3.06
C ASN A 273 -14.80 -17.74 3.83
N LEU A 274 -15.40 -16.71 3.23
CA LEU A 274 -16.51 -15.98 3.86
C LEU A 274 -17.74 -16.88 4.04
N GLN A 275 -18.08 -17.68 3.02
CA GLN A 275 -19.20 -18.61 3.09
C GLN A 275 -18.97 -19.72 4.12
N ALA A 276 -17.74 -20.19 4.27
CA ALA A 276 -17.37 -21.16 5.30
C ALA A 276 -17.50 -20.54 6.71
N GLN A 277 -17.02 -19.32 6.91
CA GLN A 277 -17.16 -18.60 8.18
C GLN A 277 -18.63 -18.33 8.53
N ALA A 278 -19.46 -17.97 7.53
CA ALA A 278 -20.90 -17.73 7.69
C ALA A 278 -21.74 -19.00 7.99
N LYS A 279 -21.12 -20.11 8.37
CA LYS A 279 -21.77 -21.30 8.94
C LYS A 279 -21.75 -21.29 10.46
N VAL A 280 -20.87 -20.49 11.07
CA VAL A 280 -20.60 -20.51 12.51
C VAL A 280 -20.67 -19.06 13.02
N GLY A 281 -21.74 -18.72 13.74
CA GLY A 281 -21.92 -17.38 14.30
C GLY A 281 -23.39 -16.98 14.45
N ASP A 282 -23.61 -15.69 14.72
CA ASP A 282 -24.95 -15.11 14.79
C ASP A 282 -25.72 -15.33 13.48
N LYS A 283 -27.01 -15.68 13.60
CA LYS A 283 -27.84 -16.07 12.45
C LYS A 283 -28.04 -14.89 11.49
N THR A 284 -28.17 -13.67 12.01
CA THR A 284 -28.42 -12.46 11.23
C THR A 284 -27.15 -12.04 10.51
N LEU A 285 -26.02 -12.00 11.20
CA LEU A 285 -24.70 -11.72 10.61
C LEU A 285 -24.34 -12.74 9.51
N CYS A 286 -24.51 -14.03 9.80
CA CYS A 286 -24.23 -15.09 8.83
C CYS A 286 -25.13 -14.99 7.59
N LYS A 287 -26.40 -14.59 7.75
CA LYS A 287 -27.32 -14.36 6.64
C LYS A 287 -26.80 -13.24 5.74
N TYR A 288 -26.48 -12.07 6.31
CA TYR A 288 -26.03 -10.93 5.51
C TYR A 288 -24.64 -11.14 4.90
N ALA A 289 -23.73 -11.85 5.57
CA ALA A 289 -22.45 -12.26 4.99
C ALA A 289 -22.63 -13.14 3.74
N LYS A 290 -23.57 -14.09 3.77
CA LYS A 290 -23.91 -14.92 2.59
C LYS A 290 -24.53 -14.10 1.48
N GLU A 291 -25.46 -13.22 1.80
CA GLU A 291 -26.08 -12.33 0.80
C GLU A 291 -25.03 -11.42 0.15
N LEU A 292 -24.08 -10.89 0.92
CA LEU A 292 -22.96 -10.10 0.41
C LEU A 292 -22.06 -10.92 -0.53
N ALA A 293 -21.71 -12.15 -0.15
CA ALA A 293 -20.91 -13.04 -1.00
C ALA A 293 -21.60 -13.34 -2.34
N ILE A 294 -22.91 -13.60 -2.32
CA ILE A 294 -23.71 -13.84 -3.52
C ILE A 294 -23.73 -12.58 -4.40
N ALA A 295 -24.03 -11.42 -3.82
CA ALA A 295 -24.08 -10.16 -4.56
C ALA A 295 -22.72 -9.83 -5.22
N ALA A 296 -21.61 -10.01 -4.50
CA ALA A 296 -20.27 -9.79 -5.04
C ALA A 296 -19.95 -10.74 -6.20
N SER A 297 -20.34 -12.01 -6.10
CA SER A 297 -20.16 -12.99 -7.17
C SER A 297 -20.98 -12.66 -8.41
N GLU A 298 -22.25 -12.26 -8.25
CA GLU A 298 -23.11 -11.86 -9.36
C GLU A 298 -22.56 -10.63 -10.10
N GLU A 299 -22.07 -9.63 -9.36
CA GLU A 299 -21.51 -8.41 -9.93
C GLU A 299 -20.21 -8.68 -10.71
N ILE A 300 -19.28 -9.49 -10.17
CA ILE A 300 -18.08 -9.90 -10.91
C ILE A 300 -18.43 -10.70 -12.16
N SER A 301 -19.38 -11.65 -12.08
CA SER A 301 -19.83 -12.39 -13.27
C SER A 301 -20.47 -11.50 -14.32
N GLN A 302 -21.18 -10.45 -13.91
CA GLN A 302 -21.70 -9.44 -14.83
C GLN A 302 -20.57 -8.64 -15.47
N GLN A 303 -19.55 -8.22 -14.72
CA GLN A 303 -18.38 -7.52 -15.24
C GLN A 303 -17.58 -8.39 -16.24
N GLU A 304 -17.41 -9.68 -15.95
CA GLU A 304 -16.81 -10.63 -16.89
C GLU A 304 -17.64 -10.73 -18.19
N SER A 305 -18.97 -10.86 -18.06
CA SER A 305 -19.88 -10.90 -19.22
C SER A 305 -19.80 -9.62 -20.07
N ASP A 306 -19.74 -8.47 -19.41
CA ASP A 306 -19.59 -7.17 -20.06
C ASP A 306 -18.22 -7.04 -20.74
N GLN A 307 -17.14 -7.56 -20.16
CA GLN A 307 -15.81 -7.59 -20.76
C GLN A 307 -15.79 -8.38 -22.08
N PHE A 308 -16.52 -9.50 -22.17
CA PHE A 308 -16.67 -10.23 -23.45
C PHE A 308 -17.38 -9.39 -24.52
N ARG A 309 -18.25 -8.47 -24.11
CA ARG A 309 -19.00 -7.59 -25.02
C ARG A 309 -18.21 -6.32 -25.39
N GLN A 310 -17.36 -5.83 -24.48
CA GLN A 310 -16.55 -4.62 -24.62
C GLN A 310 -15.17 -4.80 -23.95
N PRO A 311 -14.23 -5.50 -24.61
CA PRO A 311 -12.97 -5.90 -23.99
C PRO A 311 -12.01 -4.74 -23.67
N GLU A 312 -12.17 -3.59 -24.31
CA GLU A 312 -11.31 -2.40 -24.10
C GLU A 312 -11.80 -1.50 -22.95
N ASP A 313 -13.09 -1.58 -22.57
CA ASP A 313 -13.71 -0.60 -21.68
C ASP A 313 -13.85 -1.07 -20.22
N ARG A 314 -13.83 -2.38 -19.94
CA ARG A 314 -14.08 -2.91 -18.58
C ARG A 314 -13.25 -4.14 -18.27
N LYS A 315 -12.42 -4.04 -17.23
CA LYS A 315 -11.78 -5.19 -16.56
C LYS A 315 -12.52 -5.45 -15.23
N PRO A 316 -12.80 -6.71 -14.87
CA PRO A 316 -13.43 -7.02 -13.59
C PRO A 316 -12.56 -6.57 -12.41
N GLU A 317 -13.18 -5.99 -11.39
CA GLU A 317 -12.47 -5.39 -10.25
C GLU A 317 -12.20 -6.39 -9.12
N TYR A 318 -11.62 -7.56 -9.43
CA TYR A 318 -11.42 -8.65 -8.46
C TYR A 318 -10.80 -8.19 -7.13
N TYR A 319 -9.77 -7.34 -7.17
CA TYR A 319 -9.08 -6.83 -5.98
C TYR A 319 -10.03 -6.15 -4.98
N VAL A 320 -10.89 -5.25 -5.45
CA VAL A 320 -11.79 -4.46 -4.60
C VAL A 320 -12.79 -5.37 -3.89
N TYR A 321 -13.44 -6.26 -4.65
CA TYR A 321 -14.40 -7.20 -4.07
C TYR A 321 -13.72 -8.22 -3.15
N THR A 322 -12.52 -8.70 -3.50
CA THR A 322 -11.73 -9.59 -2.64
C THR A 322 -11.48 -8.95 -1.28
N ARG A 323 -11.08 -7.68 -1.28
CA ARG A 323 -10.80 -6.92 -0.06
C ARG A 323 -12.04 -6.76 0.80
N MET A 324 -13.16 -6.32 0.21
CA MET A 324 -14.44 -6.19 0.92
C MET A 324 -14.87 -7.53 1.56
N LEU A 325 -14.72 -8.65 0.83
CA LEU A 325 -15.07 -9.98 1.34
C LEU A 325 -14.14 -10.43 2.48
N ARG A 326 -12.83 -10.13 2.40
CA ARG A 326 -11.87 -10.41 3.47
C ARG A 326 -12.19 -9.60 4.74
N GLN A 327 -12.48 -8.31 4.58
CA GLN A 327 -12.91 -7.44 5.68
C GLN A 327 -14.21 -7.93 6.33
N ALA A 328 -15.21 -8.33 5.53
CA ALA A 328 -16.43 -8.93 6.04
C ALA A 328 -16.17 -10.23 6.83
N LYS A 329 -15.25 -11.08 6.34
CA LYS A 329 -14.85 -12.31 7.04
C LYS A 329 -14.19 -12.01 8.38
N GLU A 330 -13.29 -11.03 8.42
CA GLU A 330 -12.59 -10.62 9.66
C GLU A 330 -13.58 -10.06 10.68
N LEU A 331 -14.49 -9.19 10.27
CA LEU A 331 -15.55 -8.64 11.12
C LEU A 331 -16.52 -9.73 11.61
N LEU A 332 -16.78 -10.75 10.80
CA LEU A 332 -17.60 -11.89 11.20
C LEU A 332 -16.89 -12.80 12.22
N ALA A 333 -15.57 -12.97 12.11
CA ALA A 333 -14.78 -13.78 13.04
C ALA A 333 -14.57 -13.06 14.39
N HIS A 334 -14.47 -11.74 14.36
CA HIS A 334 -14.23 -10.88 15.53
C HIS A 334 -15.19 -9.70 15.53
N PRO A 335 -16.49 -9.92 15.82
CA PRO A 335 -17.49 -8.85 15.81
C PRO A 335 -17.26 -7.80 16.91
N PHE A 336 -16.68 -8.21 18.04
CA PHE A 336 -16.39 -7.37 19.20
C PHE A 336 -14.89 -7.05 19.30
N SER A 337 -14.52 -5.85 19.74
CA SER A 337 -13.13 -5.60 20.13
C SER A 337 -12.82 -6.27 21.47
N GLN A 338 -11.59 -6.76 21.60
CA GLN A 338 -11.09 -7.12 22.93
C GLN A 338 -10.96 -5.82 23.74
N GLU A 339 -11.36 -5.84 25.01
CA GLU A 339 -11.42 -4.66 25.88
C GLU A 339 -10.12 -3.84 25.81
N GLY A 340 -10.24 -2.56 25.46
CA GLY A 340 -9.13 -1.59 25.46
C GLY A 340 -8.58 -1.17 24.09
N GLU A 341 -9.07 -1.73 22.99
CA GLU A 341 -8.68 -1.28 21.65
C GLU A 341 -9.84 -0.59 20.91
N ASP A 342 -9.59 0.61 20.36
CA ASP A 342 -10.44 1.37 19.41
C ASP A 342 -10.61 0.65 18.04
N PHE A 343 -10.44 -0.68 18.03
CA PHE A 343 -10.33 -1.55 16.87
C PHE A 343 -11.60 -1.74 16.00
N PRO A 344 -12.84 -1.68 16.53
CA PRO A 344 -14.02 -2.00 15.70
C PRO A 344 -14.36 -0.87 14.73
N ASP A 345 -14.20 0.40 15.13
CA ASP A 345 -14.57 1.56 14.32
C ASP A 345 -13.69 1.69 13.07
N THR A 346 -12.38 1.51 13.21
CA THR A 346 -11.45 1.63 12.08
C THR A 346 -11.70 0.55 11.02
N ARG A 347 -11.98 -0.70 11.42
CA ARG A 347 -12.27 -1.80 10.48
C ARG A 347 -13.63 -1.64 9.81
N LEU A 348 -14.63 -1.18 10.56
CA LEU A 348 -15.97 -0.92 10.05
C LEU A 348 -15.95 0.24 9.04
N ASP A 349 -15.15 1.26 9.29
CA ASP A 349 -14.92 2.38 8.38
C ASP A 349 -14.22 1.94 7.10
N GLN A 350 -13.16 1.13 7.21
CA GLN A 350 -12.50 0.56 6.04
C GLN A 350 -13.44 -0.33 5.21
N PHE A 351 -14.30 -1.12 5.86
CA PHE A 351 -15.33 -1.90 5.19
C PHE A 351 -16.36 -0.99 4.49
N ALA A 352 -16.82 0.06 5.17
CA ALA A 352 -17.75 1.04 4.62
C ALA A 352 -17.16 1.78 3.41
N GLN A 353 -15.87 2.14 3.45
CA GLN A 353 -15.18 2.76 2.32
C GLN A 353 -15.15 1.83 1.10
N SER A 354 -14.78 0.56 1.29
CA SER A 354 -14.83 -0.45 0.23
C SER A 354 -16.24 -0.61 -0.36
N ALA A 355 -17.26 -0.68 0.51
CA ALA A 355 -18.65 -0.81 0.10
C ALA A 355 -19.15 0.42 -0.69
N CYS A 356 -18.86 1.63 -0.21
CA CYS A 356 -19.23 2.88 -0.87
C CYS A 356 -18.61 3.02 -2.26
N TYR A 357 -17.36 2.60 -2.43
CA TYR A 357 -16.72 2.61 -3.75
C TYR A 357 -17.43 1.67 -4.73
N VAL A 358 -17.75 0.45 -4.29
CA VAL A 358 -18.52 -0.51 -5.08
C VAL A 358 -19.92 0.05 -5.44
N ALA A 359 -20.52 0.86 -4.57
CA ALA A 359 -21.79 1.55 -4.83
C ALA A 359 -21.68 2.65 -5.90
N GLY A 360 -20.52 3.31 -5.97
CA GLY A 360 -20.25 4.50 -6.77
C GLY A 360 -19.96 4.23 -8.24
N GLN A 361 -19.87 2.96 -8.67
CA GLN A 361 -19.78 2.61 -10.09
C GLN A 361 -21.18 2.43 -10.69
N PRO A 362 -21.72 3.41 -11.43
CA PRO A 362 -22.86 3.13 -12.27
C PRO A 362 -22.42 2.17 -13.39
N SER A 363 -22.92 0.93 -13.38
CA SER A 363 -23.16 0.23 -14.64
C SER A 363 -24.03 1.16 -15.48
N HIS A 364 -23.47 1.66 -16.60
CA HIS A 364 -23.89 2.88 -17.26
C HIS A 364 -25.43 3.09 -17.31
N PRO A 365 -25.95 4.29 -16.95
CA PRO A 365 -27.39 4.59 -17.05
C PRO A 365 -27.90 4.56 -18.52
N LYS A 366 -26.98 4.65 -19.50
CA LYS A 366 -27.32 4.64 -20.93
C LYS A 366 -27.74 3.27 -21.44
N LEU A 367 -27.18 2.18 -20.89
CA LEU A 367 -27.48 0.82 -21.34
C LEU A 367 -28.77 0.29 -20.72
N LYS A 368 -29.14 0.69 -19.49
CA LYS A 368 -30.45 0.36 -18.89
C LYS A 368 -31.62 0.92 -19.70
N LYS A 369 -31.47 2.12 -20.28
CA LYS A 369 -32.47 2.71 -21.17
C LYS A 369 -32.54 1.97 -22.51
N PHE A 370 -31.40 1.55 -23.06
CA PHE A 370 -31.37 0.81 -24.33
C PHE A 370 -31.85 -0.64 -24.19
N PHE A 371 -31.48 -1.36 -23.13
CA PHE A 371 -31.90 -2.74 -22.91
C PHE A 371 -33.35 -2.82 -22.46
N GLY A 372 -33.82 -1.89 -21.61
CA GLY A 372 -35.24 -1.79 -21.26
C GLY A 372 -36.11 -1.44 -22.47
N ALA A 373 -35.65 -0.53 -23.33
CA ALA A 373 -36.33 -0.21 -24.59
C ALA A 373 -36.28 -1.35 -25.60
N ALA A 374 -35.15 -2.07 -25.73
CA ALA A 374 -34.99 -3.19 -26.65
C ALA A 374 -35.82 -4.41 -26.21
N VAL A 375 -35.87 -4.72 -24.91
CA VAL A 375 -36.74 -5.76 -24.36
C VAL A 375 -38.21 -5.38 -24.51
N GLY A 376 -38.57 -4.10 -24.32
CA GLY A 376 -39.90 -3.58 -24.63
C GLY A 376 -40.25 -3.71 -26.12
N PHE A 377 -39.30 -3.43 -27.02
CA PHE A 377 -39.48 -3.54 -28.47
C PHE A 377 -39.62 -5.00 -28.92
N ILE A 378 -38.79 -5.91 -28.39
CA ILE A 378 -38.88 -7.35 -28.65
C ILE A 378 -40.19 -7.91 -28.09
N GLY A 379 -40.60 -7.50 -26.88
CA GLY A 379 -41.89 -7.87 -26.31
C GLY A 379 -43.07 -7.39 -27.16
N ALA A 380 -43.01 -6.14 -27.65
CA ALA A 380 -44.02 -5.59 -28.54
C ALA A 380 -44.06 -6.31 -29.90
N ILE A 381 -42.91 -6.68 -30.46
CA ILE A 381 -42.81 -7.46 -31.70
C ILE A 381 -43.39 -8.87 -31.49
N ILE A 382 -43.08 -9.55 -30.38
CA ILE A 382 -43.62 -10.88 -30.07
C ILE A 382 -45.15 -10.80 -29.95
N VAL A 383 -45.68 -9.81 -29.23
CA VAL A 383 -47.14 -9.62 -29.11
C VAL A 383 -47.76 -9.29 -30.47
N ALA A 384 -47.15 -8.41 -31.27
CA ALA A 384 -47.64 -8.07 -32.61
C ALA A 384 -47.61 -9.27 -33.56
N VAL A 385 -46.57 -10.10 -33.50
CA VAL A 385 -46.46 -11.34 -34.29
C VAL A 385 -47.47 -12.37 -33.82
N SER A 386 -47.74 -12.50 -32.51
CA SER A 386 -48.79 -13.37 -31.98
C SER A 386 -50.19 -12.92 -32.41
N VAL A 387 -50.47 -11.61 -32.41
CA VAL A 387 -51.75 -11.07 -32.89
C VAL A 387 -51.88 -11.24 -34.41
N MET A 388 -50.82 -10.98 -35.19
CA MET A 388 -50.84 -11.21 -36.64
C MET A 388 -50.97 -12.69 -37.00
N ALA A 389 -50.32 -13.59 -36.25
CA ALA A 389 -50.47 -15.03 -36.43
C ALA A 389 -51.88 -15.52 -36.06
N ALA A 390 -52.50 -14.95 -35.03
CA ALA A 390 -53.89 -15.21 -34.67
C ALA A 390 -54.86 -14.71 -35.75
N VAL A 391 -54.65 -13.50 -36.29
CA VAL A 391 -55.47 -12.95 -37.39
C VAL A 391 -55.27 -13.75 -38.68
N ALA A 392 -54.05 -14.18 -38.99
CA ALA A 392 -53.74 -15.01 -40.15
C ALA A 392 -54.28 -16.45 -40.03
N SER A 393 -54.51 -16.96 -38.82
CA SER A 393 -55.08 -18.31 -38.62
C SER A 393 -56.61 -18.35 -38.71
N PHE A 394 -57.30 -17.20 -38.69
CA PHE A 394 -58.74 -17.12 -38.97
C PHE A 394 -59.09 -16.77 -40.43
N GLY A 395 -58.10 -16.52 -41.30
CA GLY A 395 -58.34 -16.11 -42.69
C GLY A 395 -57.40 -16.79 -43.68
N PHE A 396 -57.85 -17.91 -44.25
CA PHE A 396 -57.31 -18.61 -45.42
C PHE A 396 -55.88 -19.18 -45.35
N SER A 397 -55.84 -20.50 -45.50
CA SER A 397 -54.67 -21.37 -45.67
C SER A 397 -53.61 -20.81 -46.63
N THR A 398 -52.49 -20.31 -46.09
CA THR A 398 -51.29 -20.04 -46.89
C THR A 398 -49.97 -20.31 -46.13
N PRO A 399 -48.89 -20.68 -46.85
CA PRO A 399 -47.61 -21.15 -46.30
C PRO A 399 -46.79 -20.10 -45.53
N LEU A 400 -47.28 -18.86 -45.39
CA LEU A 400 -46.61 -17.79 -44.64
C LEU A 400 -46.60 -18.05 -43.12
N SER A 401 -47.61 -18.77 -42.58
CA SER A 401 -47.69 -19.07 -41.15
C SER A 401 -46.58 -20.03 -40.68
N ALA A 402 -46.20 -20.99 -41.53
CA ALA A 402 -45.10 -21.91 -41.26
C ALA A 402 -43.75 -21.18 -41.17
N PHE A 403 -43.55 -20.13 -42.00
CA PHE A 403 -42.36 -19.30 -41.95
C PHE A 403 -42.29 -18.47 -40.66
N GLY A 404 -43.43 -17.91 -40.22
CA GLY A 404 -43.50 -17.17 -38.95
C GLY A 404 -43.20 -18.05 -37.73
N ILE A 405 -43.71 -19.29 -37.71
CA ILE A 405 -43.44 -20.26 -36.65
C ILE A 405 -41.97 -20.71 -36.68
N ALA A 406 -41.38 -20.93 -37.86
CA ALA A 406 -39.98 -21.30 -38.02
C ALA A 406 -39.01 -20.19 -37.57
N VAL A 407 -39.31 -18.93 -37.91
CA VAL A 407 -38.50 -17.78 -37.46
C VAL A 407 -38.64 -17.57 -35.95
N GLY A 408 -39.85 -17.72 -35.41
CA GLY A 408 -40.08 -17.62 -33.96
C GLY A 408 -39.36 -18.73 -33.16
N THR A 409 -39.34 -19.96 -33.67
CA THR A 409 -38.65 -21.09 -33.01
C THR A 409 -37.13 -21.00 -33.13
N THR A 410 -36.59 -20.51 -34.25
CA THR A 410 -35.13 -20.30 -34.40
C THR A 410 -34.60 -19.19 -33.52
N LEU A 411 -35.36 -18.11 -33.32
CA LEU A 411 -35.02 -17.05 -32.36
C LEU A 411 -35.05 -17.55 -30.92
N LEU A 412 -36.02 -18.38 -30.54
CA LEU A 412 -36.07 -19.06 -29.24
C LEU A 412 -34.89 -20.02 -29.04
N TRP A 413 -34.48 -20.74 -30.09
CA TRP A 413 -33.33 -21.64 -30.06
C TRP A 413 -32.00 -20.91 -29.93
N GLN A 414 -31.82 -19.79 -30.64
CA GLN A 414 -30.62 -18.93 -30.51
C GLN A 414 -30.56 -18.22 -29.15
N ALA A 415 -31.70 -17.83 -28.58
CA ALA A 415 -31.76 -17.31 -27.22
C ALA A 415 -31.43 -18.40 -26.19
N GLY A 416 -31.85 -19.66 -26.42
CA GLY A 416 -31.51 -20.81 -25.59
C GLY A 416 -30.04 -21.22 -25.66
N SER A 417 -29.41 -21.15 -26.83
CA SER A 417 -28.01 -21.59 -27.01
C SER A 417 -26.99 -20.65 -26.37
N MET A 418 -27.27 -19.34 -26.28
CA MET A 418 -26.44 -18.41 -25.51
C MET A 418 -26.48 -18.66 -23.99
N ILE A 419 -27.57 -19.22 -23.47
CA ILE A 419 -27.73 -19.58 -22.06
C ILE A 419 -26.94 -20.88 -21.74
N VAL A 420 -26.83 -21.79 -22.73
CA VAL A 420 -26.15 -23.09 -22.58
C VAL A 420 -24.63 -23.01 -22.78
N ALA A 421 -24.13 -22.09 -23.61
CA ALA A 421 -22.68 -21.92 -23.82
C ALA A 421 -21.94 -21.34 -22.60
N GLY A 422 -22.65 -20.68 -21.67
CA GLY A 422 -22.08 -20.15 -20.42
C GLY A 422 -22.11 -21.12 -19.22
N SER A 423 -22.71 -22.31 -19.36
CA SER A 423 -23.08 -23.16 -18.21
C SER A 423 -22.29 -24.49 -18.09
N ALA A 424 -21.08 -24.57 -18.65
CA ALA A 424 -20.22 -25.75 -18.50
C ALA A 424 -19.23 -25.70 -17.29
N ALA A 425 -19.20 -24.63 -16.49
CA ALA A 425 -18.26 -24.50 -15.37
C ALA A 425 -18.90 -24.42 -13.96
N LEU A 426 -20.22 -24.58 -13.82
CA LEU A 426 -20.92 -24.37 -12.54
C LEU A 426 -22.01 -25.43 -12.27
N LEU A 427 -21.69 -26.70 -12.46
CA LEU A 427 -22.55 -27.79 -11.97
C LEU A 427 -22.15 -28.15 -10.53
N GLY A 428 -22.65 -27.34 -9.60
CA GLY A 428 -22.41 -27.56 -8.17
C GLY A 428 -23.11 -26.61 -7.21
N ILE A 429 -24.11 -25.83 -7.61
CA ILE A 429 -24.97 -25.12 -6.64
C ILE A 429 -26.43 -25.21 -7.14
N GLY A 430 -27.25 -25.89 -6.35
CA GLY A 430 -28.63 -26.18 -6.67
C GLY A 430 -29.56 -24.96 -6.64
N ALA A 431 -30.58 -25.09 -7.48
CA ALA A 431 -31.93 -24.53 -7.35
C ALA A 431 -32.17 -23.04 -7.68
N SER A 432 -32.72 -22.90 -8.89
CA SER A 432 -33.91 -22.12 -9.27
C SER A 432 -33.86 -20.59 -9.34
N MET A 433 -33.97 -20.12 -10.59
CA MET A 433 -34.82 -19.02 -11.04
C MET A 433 -34.81 -17.73 -10.20
N LYS A 434 -33.75 -16.93 -10.37
CA LYS A 434 -33.79 -15.46 -10.23
C LYS A 434 -32.94 -14.79 -11.30
N LEU A 435 -33.18 -15.12 -12.57
CA LEU A 435 -32.40 -14.59 -13.70
C LEU A 435 -32.70 -13.13 -14.09
N PHE A 436 -33.47 -12.37 -13.28
CA PHE A 436 -33.83 -10.98 -13.60
C PHE A 436 -33.91 -10.01 -12.40
N ALA A 437 -33.30 -10.30 -11.25
CA ALA A 437 -33.49 -9.48 -10.04
C ALA A 437 -32.32 -8.55 -9.62
N SER A 438 -31.10 -8.66 -10.16
CA SER A 438 -29.94 -7.90 -9.66
C SER A 438 -29.23 -7.08 -10.74
N GLY A 439 -29.99 -6.28 -11.49
CA GLY A 439 -29.42 -5.33 -12.46
C GLY A 439 -28.90 -4.02 -11.86
N ALA A 440 -28.77 -3.88 -10.55
CA ALA A 440 -28.33 -2.64 -9.92
C ALA A 440 -26.97 -2.83 -9.23
N PRO A 441 -25.98 -1.95 -9.51
CA PRO A 441 -24.71 -1.89 -8.76
C PRO A 441 -24.94 -1.53 -7.27
N HIS A 442 -26.20 -1.25 -6.91
CA HIS A 442 -26.69 -1.02 -5.56
C HIS A 442 -26.85 -2.33 -4.77
N GLY A 443 -26.87 -3.51 -5.42
CA GLY A 443 -27.09 -4.79 -4.75
C GLY A 443 -25.98 -5.11 -3.75
N VAL A 444 -24.71 -4.98 -4.16
CA VAL A 444 -23.56 -5.26 -3.29
C VAL A 444 -23.49 -4.26 -2.14
N TYR A 445 -23.67 -2.97 -2.43
CA TYR A 445 -23.70 -1.93 -1.41
C TYR A 445 -24.82 -2.14 -0.40
N GLU A 446 -26.04 -2.42 -0.87
CA GLU A 446 -27.19 -2.70 0.01
C GLU A 446 -26.91 -3.90 0.93
N LYS A 447 -26.29 -4.96 0.40
CA LYS A 447 -25.90 -6.12 1.22
C LYS A 447 -24.78 -5.79 2.21
N ALA A 448 -23.81 -4.98 1.80
CA ALA A 448 -22.74 -4.52 2.67
C ALA A 448 -23.26 -3.61 3.79
N ASP A 449 -24.17 -2.69 3.48
CA ASP A 449 -24.82 -1.81 4.46
C ASP A 449 -25.68 -2.59 5.46
N LYS A 450 -26.46 -3.58 4.99
CA LYS A 450 -27.20 -4.49 5.88
C LYS A 450 -26.28 -5.32 6.77
N PHE A 451 -25.16 -5.79 6.25
CA PHE A 451 -24.15 -6.48 7.04
C PHE A 451 -23.53 -5.56 8.11
N LYS A 452 -23.17 -4.33 7.73
CA LYS A 452 -22.68 -3.29 8.65
C LYS A 452 -23.70 -2.98 9.76
N GLN A 453 -24.96 -2.74 9.41
CA GLN A 453 -26.01 -2.46 10.39
C GLN A 453 -26.22 -3.63 11.35
N ALA A 454 -26.18 -4.87 10.85
CA ALA A 454 -26.27 -6.04 11.71
C ALA A 454 -25.09 -6.16 12.68
N LEU A 455 -23.87 -5.78 12.27
CA LEU A 455 -22.71 -5.71 13.18
C LEU A 455 -22.91 -4.67 14.28
N VAL A 456 -23.38 -3.47 13.92
CA VAL A 456 -23.66 -2.40 14.89
C VAL A 456 -24.71 -2.85 15.91
N ASN A 457 -25.78 -3.51 15.45
CA ASN A 457 -26.84 -4.01 16.34
C ASN A 457 -26.31 -5.09 17.29
N VAL A 458 -25.52 -6.04 16.80
CA VAL A 458 -24.91 -7.10 17.63
C VAL A 458 -23.96 -6.50 18.68
N ASN A 459 -23.22 -5.45 18.33
CA ASN A 459 -22.35 -4.74 19.28
C ASN A 459 -23.15 -4.01 20.36
N GLN A 460 -24.22 -3.32 19.99
CA GLN A 460 -25.12 -2.65 20.95
C GLN A 460 -25.75 -3.66 21.93
N GLU A 461 -26.26 -4.79 21.42
CA GLU A 461 -26.82 -5.86 22.28
C GLU A 461 -25.78 -6.44 23.25
N HIS A 462 -24.53 -6.59 22.81
CA HIS A 462 -23.45 -7.10 23.64
C HIS A 462 -23.03 -6.11 24.74
N ASP A 463 -22.96 -4.81 24.43
CA ASP A 463 -22.63 -3.77 25.40
C ASP A 463 -23.75 -3.59 26.44
N GLU A 464 -25.01 -3.69 26.03
CA GLU A 464 -26.16 -3.73 26.94
C GLU A 464 -26.08 -4.94 27.88
N HIS A 465 -25.75 -6.12 27.37
CA HIS A 465 -25.58 -7.32 28.21
C HIS A 465 -24.41 -7.18 29.20
N LYS A 466 -23.28 -6.59 28.81
CA LYS A 466 -22.17 -6.32 29.74
C LYS A 466 -22.57 -5.36 30.85
N ASN A 467 -23.29 -4.28 30.54
CA ASN A 467 -23.72 -3.29 31.53
C ASN A 467 -24.77 -3.82 32.51
N VAL A 468 -25.58 -4.81 32.11
CA VAL A 468 -26.63 -5.40 32.96
C VAL A 468 -26.08 -6.52 33.86
N PHE A 469 -25.09 -7.28 33.39
CA PHE A 469 -24.61 -8.49 34.08
C PHE A 469 -23.15 -8.42 34.57
N GLY A 470 -22.41 -7.37 34.24
CA GLY A 470 -21.05 -7.10 34.70
C GLY A 470 -21.02 -6.20 35.93
N ASN A 471 -21.41 -6.75 37.09
CA ASN A 471 -21.06 -6.26 38.43
C ASN A 471 -20.72 -7.45 39.32
#